data_AF-A0A178M6E3-F1
#
_entry.id   AF-A0A178M6E3-F1
#
_cell.length_a   1.000
_cell.length_b   1.000
_cell.length_c   1.000
_cell.angle_alpha   90.00
_cell.angle_beta   90.00
_cell.angle_gamma   90.00
#
_symmetry.space_group_name_H-M   'P 1'
#
loop_
_entity.id
_entity.type
_entity.pdbx_description
1 polymer ?
#
loop_
_entity_poly.entity_id
_entity_poly.type
_entity_poly.pdbx_seq_one_letter_code
_entity_poly.pdbx_strand_id
1 'polypeptide(L)'
;MGRFGWPLRRDNAHRYGGGAWLYRCCSRLVTGWLALLLLASCSSVARPDDFAPTKKVNEFVAALEARNPSAVIALLEPGDWRREIGPELRIYFRYMAALQLRNKDVSIVENDGGLAIVRLKGDLAYTLSESNVQGEQPIDLIIEVVNIRGTWYLRSFQLPTPET
;
A
#
# COMPACT_ATOMS: atom_id res chain seq x y z
N MET A 1 -0.66 -4.68 -52.61
CA MET A 1 0.69 -5.28 -52.59
C MET A 1 1.41 -4.72 -51.36
N GLY A 2 1.98 -5.45 -50.41
CA GLY A 2 2.11 -6.89 -50.19
C GLY A 2 2.06 -7.18 -48.67
N ARG A 3 1.51 -8.35 -48.35
CA ARG A 3 1.47 -8.97 -47.02
C ARG A 3 2.88 -9.42 -46.63
N PHE A 4 3.30 -9.14 -45.40
CA PHE A 4 4.38 -9.89 -44.76
C PHE A 4 3.79 -10.74 -43.65
N GLY A 5 3.60 -12.03 -43.97
CA GLY A 5 3.37 -13.08 -43.00
C GLY A 5 4.71 -13.60 -42.48
N TRP A 6 4.76 -13.84 -41.18
CA TRP A 6 5.80 -14.66 -40.55
C TRP A 6 5.18 -15.97 -40.10
N PRO A 7 5.73 -17.15 -40.50
CA PRO A 7 5.17 -18.45 -40.14
C PRO A 7 5.87 -19.11 -38.93
N LEU A 8 5.06 -19.94 -38.26
CA LEU A 8 5.39 -21.23 -37.62
C LEU A 8 6.27 -21.27 -36.35
N ARG A 9 5.57 -21.51 -35.23
CA ARG A 9 5.65 -22.72 -34.38
C ARG A 9 6.97 -23.51 -34.44
N ARG A 10 7.67 -23.57 -33.31
CA ARG A 10 8.53 -24.70 -32.93
C ARG A 10 8.10 -25.23 -31.56
N ASP A 11 7.51 -26.42 -31.60
CA ASP A 11 7.44 -27.35 -30.49
C ASP A 11 8.88 -27.76 -30.13
N ASN A 12 9.27 -27.62 -28.86
CA ASN A 12 10.49 -28.22 -28.32
C ASN A 12 10.11 -29.17 -27.19
N ALA A 13 9.96 -30.44 -27.57
CA ALA A 13 9.88 -31.58 -26.68
C ALA A 13 11.27 -32.24 -26.59
N HIS A 14 11.97 -32.02 -25.48
CA HIS A 14 13.09 -32.83 -24.95
C HIS A 14 13.09 -32.55 -23.44
N ARG A 15 13.26 -33.48 -22.50
CA ARG A 15 13.80 -34.82 -22.53
C ARG A 15 13.43 -35.48 -21.20
N TYR A 16 13.18 -36.78 -21.25
CA TYR A 16 13.16 -37.68 -20.10
C TYR A 16 14.52 -37.70 -19.36
N GLY A 17 14.46 -37.79 -18.05
CA GLY A 17 15.55 -38.11 -17.11
C GLY A 17 15.02 -37.85 -15.69
N GLY A 18 14.61 -38.83 -14.91
CA GLY A 18 15.44 -39.93 -14.45
C GLY A 18 16.08 -39.51 -13.12
N GLY A 19 15.30 -39.57 -12.04
CA GLY A 19 15.74 -39.15 -10.70
C GLY A 19 14.86 -39.80 -9.63
N ALA A 20 15.03 -41.11 -9.47
CA ALA A 20 14.43 -41.88 -8.40
C ALA A 20 15.01 -41.43 -7.04
N TRP A 21 14.18 -40.80 -6.20
CA TRP A 21 14.45 -40.70 -4.77
C TRP A 21 13.56 -41.71 -4.05
N LEU A 22 14.19 -42.83 -3.69
CA LEU A 22 13.70 -43.79 -2.73
C LEU A 22 13.58 -43.12 -1.36
N TYR A 23 12.37 -42.88 -0.89
CA TYR A 23 12.10 -42.90 0.55
C TYR A 23 10.94 -43.86 0.81
N ARG A 24 11.35 -45.10 1.05
CA ARG A 24 10.55 -46.19 1.57
C ARG A 24 10.78 -46.21 3.08
N CYS A 25 9.85 -45.67 3.86
CA CYS A 25 9.67 -46.06 5.25
C CYS A 25 8.16 -46.16 5.52
N CYS A 26 7.73 -47.40 5.67
CA CYS A 26 6.35 -47.82 5.82
C CYS A 26 5.97 -47.76 7.32
N SER A 27 4.76 -47.26 7.58
CA SER A 27 3.83 -47.80 8.57
C SER A 27 4.26 -47.87 10.05
N ARG A 28 3.84 -46.87 10.84
CA ARG A 28 3.03 -47.06 12.06
C ARG A 28 2.52 -45.72 12.59
N LEU A 29 1.22 -45.67 12.90
CA LEU A 29 0.44 -44.60 13.55
C LEU A 29 -0.56 -43.87 12.63
N VAL A 30 -1.55 -44.67 12.22
CA VAL A 30 -2.87 -44.27 11.77
C VAL A 30 -3.63 -43.65 12.94
N THR A 31 -3.32 -42.41 13.33
CA THR A 31 -4.14 -41.56 14.22
C THR A 31 -3.67 -40.10 14.30
N GLY A 32 -2.58 -39.69 13.61
CA GLY A 32 -2.08 -38.30 13.65
C GLY A 32 -2.51 -37.40 12.48
N TRP A 33 -3.04 -37.97 11.39
CA TRP A 33 -3.24 -37.23 10.14
C TRP A 33 -4.49 -36.34 10.10
N LEU A 34 -5.51 -36.62 10.92
CA LEU A 34 -6.71 -35.78 10.96
C LEU A 34 -6.48 -34.44 11.70
N ALA A 35 -5.54 -34.39 12.66
CA ALA A 35 -5.23 -33.15 13.38
C ALA A 35 -4.35 -32.20 12.56
N LEU A 36 -3.51 -32.72 11.66
CA LEU A 36 -2.60 -31.91 10.84
C LEU A 36 -3.31 -31.24 9.65
N LEU A 37 -4.46 -31.77 9.20
CA LEU A 37 -5.28 -31.18 8.14
C LEU A 37 -6.22 -30.06 8.64
N LEU A 38 -6.50 -29.98 9.95
CA LEU A 38 -7.36 -28.94 10.54
C LEU A 38 -6.61 -27.63 10.87
N LEU A 39 -5.28 -27.66 10.98
CA LEU A 39 -4.45 -26.47 11.26
C LEU A 39 -4.06 -25.66 10.01
N ALA A 40 -4.41 -26.12 8.81
CA ALA A 40 -4.13 -25.40 7.56
C ALA A 40 -5.25 -24.41 7.14
N SER A 41 -6.37 -24.35 7.88
CA SER A 41 -7.54 -23.52 7.49
C SER A 41 -7.60 -22.12 8.13
N CYS A 42 -6.60 -21.71 8.91
CA CYS A 42 -6.57 -20.39 9.55
C CYS A 42 -5.24 -19.65 9.31
N SER A 43 -4.67 -19.73 8.12
CA SER A 43 -3.81 -18.66 7.62
C SER A 43 -4.68 -17.80 6.71
N SER A 44 -5.19 -16.69 7.23
CA SER A 44 -5.57 -15.55 6.40
C SER A 44 -4.34 -15.18 5.59
N VAL A 45 -4.21 -15.74 4.38
CA VAL A 45 -3.12 -15.45 3.46
C VAL A 45 -3.28 -13.98 3.13
N ALA A 46 -2.48 -13.12 3.78
CA ALA A 46 -2.36 -11.72 3.41
C ALA A 46 -2.18 -11.69 1.89
N ARG A 47 -3.08 -11.00 1.19
CA ARG A 47 -2.99 -10.88 -0.26
C ARG A 47 -1.63 -10.22 -0.55
N PRO A 48 -0.92 -10.64 -1.60
CA PRO A 48 0.36 -10.04 -1.97
C PRO A 48 0.34 -8.51 -2.13
N ASP A 49 -0.84 -7.91 -2.29
CA ASP A 49 -1.06 -6.47 -2.45
C ASP A 49 -1.55 -5.74 -1.18
N ASP A 50 -1.68 -6.42 -0.04
CA ASP A 50 -2.15 -5.79 1.21
C ASP A 50 -1.15 -4.75 1.74
N PHE A 51 0.13 -4.86 1.41
CA PHE A 51 1.15 -3.92 1.88
C PHE A 51 1.26 -2.64 1.03
N ALA A 52 0.79 -2.66 -0.22
CA ALA A 52 0.98 -1.52 -1.11
C ALA A 52 0.18 -0.27 -0.71
N PRO A 53 -1.08 -0.38 -0.23
CA PRO A 53 -1.84 0.77 0.28
C PRO A 53 -1.16 1.45 1.47
N THR A 54 -0.74 0.67 2.48
CA THR A 54 -0.07 1.22 3.67
C THR A 54 1.29 1.82 3.33
N LYS A 55 2.00 1.25 2.36
CA LYS A 55 3.23 1.84 1.82
C LYS A 55 2.96 3.23 1.22
N LYS A 56 1.87 3.42 0.47
CA LYS A 56 1.52 4.73 -0.11
C LYS A 56 1.21 5.79 0.95
N VAL A 57 0.50 5.40 2.01
CA VAL A 57 0.25 6.30 3.15
C VAL A 57 1.55 6.65 3.87
N ASN A 58 2.49 5.71 4.02
CA ASN A 58 3.80 6.01 4.59
C ASN A 58 4.66 6.93 3.71
N GLU A 59 4.63 6.74 2.38
CA GLU A 59 5.27 7.64 1.42
C GLU A 59 4.69 9.06 1.52
N PHE A 60 3.37 9.17 1.75
CA PHE A 60 2.70 10.45 1.98
C PHE A 60 3.17 11.14 3.24
N VAL A 61 3.20 10.42 4.37
CA VAL A 61 3.73 10.97 5.64
C VAL A 61 5.16 11.45 5.45
N ALA A 62 6.02 10.65 4.80
CA ALA A 62 7.40 11.04 4.54
C ALA A 62 7.49 12.31 3.66
N ALA A 63 6.62 12.44 2.65
CA ALA A 63 6.56 13.64 1.81
C ALA A 63 6.08 14.88 2.57
N LEU A 64 5.12 14.72 3.49
CA LEU A 64 4.66 15.79 4.39
C LEU A 64 5.79 16.25 5.32
N GLU A 65 6.46 15.33 6.00
CA GLU A 65 7.56 15.64 6.94
C GLU A 65 8.75 16.29 6.21
N ALA A 66 9.05 15.83 4.99
CA ALA A 66 10.04 16.45 4.12
C ALA A 66 9.59 17.80 3.55
N ARG A 67 8.33 18.21 3.79
CA ARG A 67 7.70 19.43 3.26
C ARG A 67 7.88 19.54 1.74
N ASN A 68 7.72 18.42 1.05
CA ASN A 68 7.94 18.31 -0.39
C ASN A 68 6.59 18.25 -1.14
N PRO A 69 6.05 19.40 -1.60
CA PRO A 69 4.75 19.44 -2.26
C PRO A 69 4.73 18.64 -3.55
N SER A 70 5.84 18.60 -4.29
CA SER A 70 5.94 17.81 -5.52
C SER A 70 5.81 16.30 -5.23
N ALA A 71 6.42 15.82 -4.14
CA ALA A 71 6.30 14.43 -3.72
C ALA A 71 4.87 14.09 -3.27
N VAL A 72 4.22 14.99 -2.52
CA VAL A 72 2.81 14.82 -2.15
C VAL A 72 1.93 14.72 -3.40
N ILE A 73 2.06 15.66 -4.34
CA ILE A 73 1.26 15.71 -5.58
C ILE A 73 1.46 14.46 -6.45
N ALA A 74 2.65 13.86 -6.43
CA ALA A 74 2.95 12.64 -7.19
C ALA A 74 2.18 11.41 -6.66
N LEU A 75 1.92 11.35 -5.35
CA LEU A 75 1.16 10.28 -4.68
C LEU A 75 -0.36 10.40 -4.88
N LEU A 76 -0.78 11.62 -5.22
CA LEU A 76 -1.98 12.02 -5.93
C LEU A 76 -2.84 10.95 -6.62
N GLU A 77 -4.16 10.95 -6.75
CA GLU A 77 -4.83 10.31 -7.93
C GLU A 77 -4.71 11.27 -9.13
N PRO A 78 -4.32 10.85 -10.35
CA PRO A 78 -4.23 11.76 -11.49
C PRO A 78 -5.59 12.40 -11.78
N GLY A 79 -5.67 13.73 -11.79
CA GLY A 79 -6.92 14.45 -12.03
C GLY A 79 -6.75 15.96 -11.97
N ASP A 80 -7.84 16.70 -12.21
CA ASP A 80 -7.83 18.17 -12.21
C ASP A 80 -7.50 18.75 -10.83
N TRP A 81 -7.98 18.12 -9.76
CA TRP A 81 -7.71 18.51 -8.38
C TRP A 81 -6.21 18.57 -8.04
N ARG A 82 -5.36 17.71 -8.64
CA ARG A 82 -3.90 17.79 -8.44
C ARG A 82 -3.33 19.14 -8.90
N ARG A 83 -3.89 19.71 -9.96
CA ARG A 83 -3.46 21.02 -10.49
C ARG A 83 -3.94 22.14 -9.58
N GLU A 84 -5.12 22.00 -8.99
CA GLU A 84 -5.74 22.98 -8.12
C GLU A 84 -5.03 23.08 -6.77
N ILE A 85 -4.76 21.94 -6.11
CA ILE A 85 -4.14 21.95 -4.77
C ILE A 85 -2.64 22.26 -4.80
N GLY A 86 -1.99 22.11 -5.95
CA GLY A 86 -0.54 22.16 -6.07
C GLY A 86 0.06 23.51 -5.64
N PRO A 87 -0.48 24.65 -6.11
CA PRO A 87 -0.11 25.98 -5.62
C PRO A 87 -0.35 26.17 -4.12
N GLU A 88 -1.48 25.71 -3.59
CA GLU A 88 -1.84 25.88 -2.18
C GLU A 88 -0.89 25.13 -1.25
N LEU A 89 -0.58 23.86 -1.56
CA LEU A 89 0.37 23.06 -0.78
C LEU A 89 1.76 23.72 -0.68
N ARG A 90 2.24 24.35 -1.77
CA ARG A 90 3.52 25.08 -1.74
C ARG A 90 3.47 26.29 -0.83
N ILE A 91 2.33 26.97 -0.75
CA ILE A 91 2.12 28.11 0.15
C ILE A 91 2.11 27.60 1.59
N TYR A 92 1.34 26.55 1.90
CA TYR A 92 1.26 25.99 3.25
C TYR A 92 2.62 25.53 3.78
N PHE A 93 3.41 24.80 2.98
CA PHE A 93 4.73 24.35 3.42
C PHE A 93 5.73 25.49 3.65
N ARG A 94 5.53 26.66 3.03
CA ARG A 94 6.38 27.83 3.31
C ARG A 94 6.19 28.36 4.73
N TYR A 95 4.96 28.28 5.24
CA TYR A 95 4.64 28.71 6.60
C TYR A 95 5.13 27.72 7.68
N MET A 96 5.53 26.50 7.30
CA MET A 96 5.96 25.47 8.25
C MET A 96 7.50 25.36 8.30
N ALA A 97 8.07 25.65 9.46
CA ALA A 97 9.49 25.42 9.76
C ALA A 97 9.81 23.94 10.01
N ALA A 98 8.88 23.20 10.60
CA ALA A 98 8.99 21.78 10.85
C ALA A 98 7.60 21.14 10.86
N LEU A 99 7.54 19.88 10.43
CA LEU A 99 6.37 19.02 10.49
C LEU A 99 6.84 17.60 10.80
N GLN A 100 6.24 16.97 11.80
CA GLN A 100 6.56 15.60 12.20
C GLN A 100 5.30 14.88 12.66
N LEU A 101 5.10 13.65 12.20
CA LEU A 101 4.04 12.79 12.69
C LEU A 101 4.60 11.82 13.74
N ARG A 102 4.20 12.03 14.99
CA ARG A 102 4.61 11.21 16.14
C ARG A 102 3.57 10.13 16.43
N ASN A 103 4.01 9.08 17.12
CA ASN A 103 3.16 7.96 17.54
C ASN A 103 2.29 7.39 16.42
N LYS A 104 2.83 7.37 15.19
CA LYS A 104 2.01 7.06 14.02
C LYS A 104 1.57 5.59 14.03
N ASP A 105 0.31 5.38 13.69
CA ASP A 105 -0.27 4.08 13.41
C ASP A 105 -0.91 4.10 12.03
N VAL A 106 -0.56 3.11 11.21
CA VAL A 106 -1.07 2.97 9.84
C VAL A 106 -1.66 1.58 9.73
N SER A 107 -2.98 1.50 9.58
CA SER A 107 -3.72 0.24 9.55
C SER A 107 -4.68 0.18 8.38
N ILE A 108 -4.86 -1.02 7.81
CA ILE A 108 -5.83 -1.26 6.75
C ILE A 108 -7.18 -1.51 7.40
N VAL A 109 -8.18 -0.75 6.98
CA VAL A 109 -9.59 -0.94 7.38
C VAL A 109 -10.27 -1.91 6.42
N GLU A 110 -10.07 -1.71 5.12
CA GLU A 110 -10.66 -2.54 4.05
C GLU A 110 -9.70 -2.61 2.87
N ASN A 111 -9.65 -3.75 2.16
CA ASN A 111 -8.91 -3.89 0.92
C ASN A 111 -9.57 -4.93 0.01
N ASP A 112 -10.08 -4.48 -1.14
CA ASP A 112 -10.70 -5.36 -2.15
C ASP A 112 -9.72 -5.76 -3.29
N GLY A 113 -8.52 -5.16 -3.32
CA GLY A 113 -7.48 -5.34 -4.34
C GLY A 113 -7.48 -4.29 -5.47
N GLY A 114 -8.55 -3.52 -5.62
CA GLY A 114 -8.62 -2.35 -6.51
C GLY A 114 -8.71 -1.03 -5.74
N LEU A 115 -9.26 -1.08 -4.53
CA LEU A 115 -9.45 0.00 -3.58
C LEU A 115 -9.09 -0.52 -2.18
N ALA A 116 -8.43 0.33 -1.42
CA ALA A 116 -8.13 0.10 -0.02
C ALA A 116 -8.47 1.32 0.82
N ILE A 117 -9.00 1.08 2.01
CA ILE A 117 -9.27 2.09 3.02
C ILE A 117 -8.19 1.94 4.09
N VAL A 118 -7.39 2.98 4.29
CA VAL A 118 -6.29 2.99 5.25
C VAL A 118 -6.57 4.04 6.30
N ARG A 119 -6.47 3.66 7.58
CA ARG A 119 -6.55 4.58 8.70
C ARG A 119 -5.14 5.01 9.11
N LEU A 120 -4.96 6.33 9.24
CA LEU A 120 -3.75 6.96 9.75
C LEU A 120 -4.08 7.67 11.05
N LYS A 121 -3.42 7.27 12.13
CA LYS A 121 -3.47 7.96 13.42
C LYS A 121 -2.09 8.47 13.81
N GLY A 122 -2.06 9.50 14.62
CA GLY A 122 -0.84 9.99 15.26
C GLY A 122 -1.00 11.41 15.78
N ASP A 123 0.10 11.98 16.22
CA ASP A 123 0.16 13.35 16.73
C ASP A 123 1.01 14.19 15.77
N LEU A 124 0.38 15.16 15.11
CA LEU A 124 1.04 16.06 14.19
C LEU A 124 1.69 17.20 14.96
N ALA A 125 3.01 17.11 15.15
CA ALA A 125 3.82 18.18 15.70
C ALA A 125 4.27 19.13 14.59
N TYR A 126 4.07 20.44 14.78
CA TYR A 126 4.44 21.46 13.81
C TYR A 126 5.10 22.68 14.45
N THR A 127 5.95 23.34 13.67
CA THR A 127 6.54 24.64 14.01
C THR A 127 6.28 25.60 12.87
N LEU A 128 5.78 26.81 13.18
CA LEU A 128 5.55 27.86 12.19
C LEU A 128 6.80 28.72 11.97
N SER A 129 7.10 29.04 10.71
CA SER A 129 8.33 29.73 10.29
C SER A 129 8.47 31.15 10.84
N GLU A 130 7.40 31.92 10.87
CA GLU A 130 7.48 33.36 11.18
C GLU A 130 7.39 33.65 12.68
N SER A 131 6.69 32.81 13.44
CA SER A 131 6.39 33.06 14.85
C SER A 131 7.12 32.11 15.81
N ASN A 132 7.81 31.09 15.30
CA ASN A 132 8.35 29.97 16.08
C ASN A 132 7.31 29.31 17.01
N VAL A 133 6.02 29.51 16.73
CA VAL A 133 4.93 28.88 17.46
C VAL A 133 4.98 27.39 17.15
N GLN A 134 4.99 26.60 18.21
CA GLN A 134 4.93 25.16 18.16
C GLN A 134 3.54 24.70 18.58
N GLY A 135 3.07 23.64 17.94
CA GLY A 135 1.82 23.01 18.29
C GLY A 135 1.88 21.51 18.03
N GLU A 136 0.96 20.80 18.66
CA GLU A 136 0.74 19.38 18.46
C GLU A 136 -0.77 19.15 18.36
N GLN A 137 -1.19 18.45 17.32
CA GLN A 137 -2.60 18.18 17.07
C GLN A 137 -2.80 16.69 16.78
N PRO A 138 -3.73 16.00 17.46
CA PRO A 138 -4.05 14.63 17.13
C PRO A 138 -4.70 14.57 15.74
N ILE A 139 -4.30 13.57 14.96
CA ILE A 139 -4.91 13.27 13.66
C ILE A 139 -5.48 11.86 13.67
N ASP A 140 -6.64 11.72 13.05
CA ASP A 140 -7.28 10.46 12.71
C ASP A 140 -7.87 10.63 11.32
N LEU A 141 -7.24 10.01 10.32
CA LEU A 141 -7.59 10.16 8.92
C LEU A 141 -7.96 8.80 8.34
N ILE A 142 -9.07 8.77 7.61
CA ILE A 142 -9.43 7.69 6.70
C ILE A 142 -8.99 8.11 5.30
N ILE A 143 -8.12 7.32 4.69
CA ILE A 143 -7.49 7.59 3.41
C ILE A 143 -7.90 6.49 2.43
N GLU A 144 -8.57 6.89 1.35
CA GLU A 144 -8.83 5.99 0.24
C GLU A 144 -7.60 5.90 -0.65
N VAL A 145 -7.16 4.68 -0.94
CA VAL A 145 -6.05 4.38 -1.83
C VAL A 145 -6.59 3.53 -2.97
N VAL A 146 -6.39 3.95 -4.21
CA VAL A 146 -6.91 3.27 -5.41
C VAL A 146 -5.77 2.72 -6.25
N ASN A 147 -5.93 1.49 -6.73
CA ASN A 147 -5.07 0.88 -7.74
C ASN A 147 -5.57 1.24 -9.15
N ILE A 148 -4.77 1.99 -9.90
CA ILE A 148 -5.03 2.31 -11.30
C ILE A 148 -3.95 1.64 -12.13
N ARG A 149 -4.33 0.56 -12.84
CA ARG A 149 -3.44 -0.18 -13.76
C ARG A 149 -2.14 -0.65 -13.09
N GLY A 150 -2.22 -1.14 -11.85
CA GLY A 150 -1.08 -1.64 -11.08
C GLY A 150 -0.29 -0.56 -10.32
N THR A 151 -0.74 0.70 -10.34
CA THR A 151 -0.14 1.77 -9.54
C THR A 151 -1.14 2.29 -8.51
N TRP A 152 -0.73 2.31 -7.25
CA TRP A 152 -1.53 2.81 -6.15
C TRP A 152 -1.39 4.33 -5.97
N TYR A 153 -2.52 4.99 -5.73
CA TYR A 153 -2.65 6.44 -5.58
C TYR A 153 -3.58 6.80 -4.44
N LEU A 154 -3.35 7.95 -3.81
CA LEU A 154 -4.21 8.50 -2.77
C LEU A 154 -5.37 9.27 -3.42
N ARG A 155 -6.61 8.88 -3.10
CA ARG A 155 -7.82 9.43 -3.71
C ARG A 155 -8.51 10.46 -2.83
N SER A 156 -8.76 10.13 -1.57
CA SER A 156 -9.49 11.02 -0.66
C SER A 156 -8.95 10.92 0.77
N PHE A 157 -9.19 11.99 1.53
CA PHE A 157 -8.77 12.14 2.93
C PHE A 157 -9.98 12.61 3.72
N GLN A 158 -10.39 11.83 4.70
CA GLN A 158 -11.62 12.05 5.46
C GLN A 158 -11.34 11.96 6.95
N LEU A 159 -12.05 12.74 7.75
CA LEU A 159 -12.11 12.52 9.20
C LEU A 159 -13.10 11.37 9.47
N PRO A 160 -12.83 10.48 10.44
CA PRO A 160 -13.78 9.46 10.81
C PRO A 160 -15.07 10.13 11.30
N THR A 161 -16.22 9.64 10.82
CA THR A 161 -17.53 10.09 11.32
C THR A 161 -17.63 9.75 12.80
N PRO A 162 -17.95 10.70 13.69
CA PRO A 162 -18.16 10.38 15.10
C PRO A 162 -19.35 9.44 15.24
N GLU A 163 -19.20 8.37 16.00
CA GLU A 163 -20.31 7.47 16.35
C GLU A 163 -21.29 8.26 17.21
N THR A 164 -22.45 8.58 16.64
CA THR A 164 -23.59 9.23 17.33
C THR A 164 -24.34 8.26 18.21
#